data_AF-R7CE02-F1
#
_entry.id   AF-R7CE02-F1
#
_cell.length_a   1.000
_cell.length_b   1.000
_cell.length_c   1.000
_cell.angle_alpha   90.00
_cell.angle_beta   90.00
_cell.angle_gamma   90.00
#
_symmetry.space_group_name_H-M   'P 1'
#
loop_
_entity.id
_entity.type
_entity.pdbx_description
1 polymer ?
#
loop_
_entity_poly.entity_id
_entity_poly.type
_entity_poly.pdbx_seq_one_letter_code
_entity_poly.pdbx_strand_id
1 'polypeptide(L)'
;MTRKGAKQHGWTTAEERFLLKYAGVLTRREICKELKRSTESVRNKAKRYGISLRCFVSKLTWCNQCATWRTTVSERTGYCRVCAKREMLARSEQRVSDALEHLSFNQRIVYLNEEAHRGTRQAPSKPVKQASTVGSLYARRKAEEQYQKDLERWEIACLDQLINANKTRLKRIRQKLGTNPRKKSK
;
A
#
# COMPACT_ATOMS: atom_id res chain seq x y z
N MET A 1 37.21 -25.58 -14.47
CA MET A 1 38.63 -25.95 -14.31
C MET A 1 39.47 -24.79 -14.82
N THR A 2 40.25 -24.14 -13.96
CA THR A 2 41.22 -23.12 -14.40
C THR A 2 42.51 -23.82 -14.87
N ARG A 3 43.16 -23.32 -15.93
CA ARG A 3 44.47 -23.83 -16.40
C ARG A 3 45.46 -23.87 -15.23
N LYS A 4 46.18 -24.99 -15.09
CA LYS A 4 47.30 -25.15 -14.16
C LYS A 4 48.30 -24.00 -14.42
N GLY A 5 48.59 -23.18 -13.40
CA GLY A 5 49.50 -22.02 -13.49
C GLY A 5 48.85 -20.64 -13.65
N ALA A 6 47.52 -20.53 -13.80
CA ALA A 6 46.86 -19.22 -13.83
C ALA A 6 46.87 -18.55 -12.44
N LYS A 7 47.30 -17.29 -12.36
CA LYS A 7 47.37 -16.50 -11.11
C LYS A 7 45.96 -16.39 -10.51
N GLN A 8 45.74 -17.00 -9.34
CA GLN A 8 44.45 -16.94 -8.66
C GLN A 8 44.26 -15.53 -8.07
N HIS A 9 43.23 -14.82 -8.51
CA HIS A 9 42.89 -13.53 -7.92
C HIS A 9 42.11 -13.77 -6.61
N GLY A 10 42.80 -13.72 -5.48
CA GLY A 10 42.20 -13.87 -4.14
C GLY A 10 41.22 -12.74 -3.83
N TRP A 11 40.23 -13.00 -2.97
CA TRP A 11 39.33 -11.95 -2.48
C TRP A 11 40.07 -11.02 -1.51
N THR A 12 39.96 -9.73 -1.72
CA THR A 12 40.45 -8.70 -0.82
C THR A 12 39.41 -8.39 0.26
N THR A 13 39.85 -7.90 1.42
CA THR A 13 38.95 -7.48 2.50
C THR A 13 37.98 -6.38 2.06
N ALA A 14 38.39 -5.51 1.14
CA ALA A 14 37.54 -4.46 0.58
C ALA A 14 36.38 -5.06 -0.24
N GLU A 15 36.66 -6.03 -1.12
CA GLU A 15 35.64 -6.73 -1.91
C GLU A 15 34.67 -7.51 -1.00
N GLU A 16 35.16 -8.12 0.08
CA GLU A 16 34.34 -8.84 1.05
C GLU A 16 33.39 -7.90 1.81
N ARG A 17 33.91 -6.78 2.32
CA ARG A 17 33.09 -5.74 2.98
C ARG A 17 32.05 -5.16 2.03
N PHE A 18 32.43 -4.93 0.77
CA PHE A 18 31.51 -4.47 -0.26
C PHE A 18 30.37 -5.47 -0.49
N LEU A 19 30.71 -6.76 -0.64
CA LEU A 19 29.73 -7.81 -0.85
C LEU A 19 28.73 -7.90 0.32
N LEU A 20 29.23 -7.86 1.57
CA LEU A 20 28.38 -7.90 2.77
C LEU A 20 27.46 -6.68 2.88
N LYS A 21 27.99 -5.48 2.57
CA LYS A 21 27.23 -4.23 2.66
C LYS A 21 26.11 -4.14 1.62
N TYR A 22 26.37 -4.59 0.38
CA TYR A 22 25.45 -4.39 -0.75
C TYR A 22 24.64 -5.63 -1.14
N ALA A 23 24.85 -6.78 -0.49
CA ALA A 23 24.04 -7.96 -0.70
C ALA A 23 22.56 -7.70 -0.38
N GLY A 24 21.71 -7.77 -1.41
CA GLY A 24 20.27 -7.50 -1.31
C GLY A 24 19.89 -6.03 -1.47
N VAL A 25 20.86 -5.13 -1.67
CA VAL A 25 20.66 -3.73 -2.05
C VAL A 25 20.87 -3.54 -3.54
N LEU A 26 21.96 -4.09 -4.08
CA LEU A 26 22.30 -4.07 -5.50
C LEU A 26 21.97 -5.41 -6.15
N THR A 27 21.68 -5.39 -7.44
CA THR A 27 21.55 -6.60 -8.24
C THR A 27 22.88 -7.33 -8.33
N ARG A 28 22.83 -8.65 -8.51
CA ARG A 28 24.03 -9.47 -8.73
C ARG A 28 24.89 -8.94 -9.88
N ARG A 29 24.27 -8.42 -10.94
CA ARG A 29 24.96 -7.88 -12.12
C ARG A 29 25.78 -6.64 -11.76
N GLU A 30 25.22 -5.73 -10.97
CA GLU A 30 25.91 -4.52 -10.48
C GLU A 30 27.07 -4.89 -9.55
N ILE A 31 26.86 -5.85 -8.64
CA ILE A 31 27.93 -6.35 -7.75
C ILE A 31 29.08 -6.95 -8.56
N CYS A 32 28.78 -7.75 -9.59
CA CYS A 32 29.82 -8.33 -10.45
C CYS A 32 30.59 -7.24 -11.23
N LYS A 33 29.88 -6.22 -11.72
CA LYS A 33 30.48 -5.09 -12.44
C LYS A 33 31.42 -4.31 -11.53
N GLU A 34 31.00 -3.99 -10.31
CA GLU A 34 31.78 -3.20 -9.36
C GLU A 34 33.02 -3.95 -8.87
N LEU A 35 32.86 -5.23 -8.52
CA LEU A 35 33.97 -6.07 -8.05
C LEU A 35 34.87 -6.56 -9.20
N LYS A 36 34.47 -6.35 -10.47
CA LYS A 36 35.09 -6.94 -11.66
C LYS A 36 35.30 -8.46 -11.54
N ARG A 37 34.33 -9.14 -10.90
CA ARG A 37 34.35 -10.59 -10.64
C ARG A 37 33.28 -11.31 -11.47
N SER A 38 33.55 -12.58 -11.78
CA SER A 38 32.56 -13.44 -12.42
C SER A 38 31.36 -13.70 -11.50
N THR A 39 30.20 -13.94 -12.11
CA THR A 39 28.96 -14.29 -11.40
C THR A 39 29.15 -15.47 -10.45
N GLU A 40 29.92 -16.47 -10.89
CA GLU A 40 30.17 -17.69 -10.12
C GLU A 40 31.07 -17.43 -8.91
N SER A 41 32.08 -16.58 -9.05
CA SER A 41 32.94 -16.18 -7.92
C SER A 41 32.13 -15.47 -6.84
N VAL A 42 31.29 -14.50 -7.23
CA VAL A 42 30.43 -13.75 -6.30
C VAL A 42 29.41 -14.66 -5.62
N ARG A 43 28.75 -15.57 -6.36
CA ARG A 43 27.81 -16.55 -5.77
C ARG A 43 28.47 -17.45 -4.75
N ASN A 44 29.63 -18.02 -5.07
CA ASN A 44 30.32 -18.92 -4.16
C ASN A 44 30.79 -18.20 -2.90
N LYS A 45 31.26 -16.94 -3.03
CA LYS A 45 31.63 -16.14 -1.88
C LYS A 45 30.41 -15.79 -1.00
N ALA A 46 29.31 -15.37 -1.60
CA ALA A 46 28.07 -15.08 -0.89
C ALA A 46 27.52 -16.32 -0.15
N LYS A 47 27.60 -17.50 -0.78
CA LYS A 47 27.21 -18.78 -0.17
C LYS A 47 28.05 -19.10 1.07
N ARG A 48 29.37 -18.86 1.03
CA ARG A 48 30.26 -19.05 2.18
C ARG A 48 29.92 -18.14 3.37
N TYR A 49 29.44 -16.94 3.11
CA TYR A 49 28.98 -16.01 4.15
C TYR A 49 27.51 -16.19 4.54
N GLY A 50 26.77 -17.13 3.91
CA GLY A 50 25.35 -17.33 4.18
C GLY A 50 24.45 -16.16 3.78
N ILE A 51 24.90 -15.27 2.89
CA ILE A 51 24.14 -14.08 2.47
C ILE A 51 23.40 -14.30 1.15
N SER A 52 22.20 -13.71 1.04
CA SER A 52 21.39 -13.76 -0.18
C SER A 52 21.73 -12.61 -1.13
N LEU A 53 22.00 -12.94 -2.39
CA LEU A 53 22.21 -11.95 -3.47
C LEU A 53 20.92 -11.50 -4.16
N ARG A 54 19.75 -11.93 -3.67
CA ARG A 54 18.47 -11.48 -4.23
C ARG A 54 18.26 -10.02 -3.87
N CYS A 55 18.04 -9.17 -4.86
CA CYS A 55 17.69 -7.77 -4.68
C CYS A 55 16.18 -7.61 -4.87
N PHE A 56 15.51 -7.00 -3.88
CA PHE A 56 14.09 -6.68 -4.00
C PHE A 56 13.94 -5.27 -4.57
N VAL A 57 13.20 -5.16 -5.68
CA VAL A 57 12.82 -3.89 -6.29
C VAL A 57 11.33 -3.69 -6.01
N SER A 58 11.00 -2.61 -5.31
CA SER A 58 9.62 -2.27 -4.99
C SER A 58 8.84 -1.97 -6.28
N LYS A 59 7.60 -2.44 -6.35
CA LYS A 59 6.65 -2.13 -7.44
C LYS A 59 5.69 -1.02 -7.07
N LEU A 60 5.84 -0.42 -5.89
CA LEU A 60 4.98 0.67 -5.45
C LEU A 60 5.35 1.97 -6.18
N THR A 61 4.36 2.81 -6.40
CA THR A 61 4.48 4.12 -7.03
C THR A 61 4.18 5.22 -6.02
N TRP A 62 4.86 6.36 -6.14
CA TRP A 62 4.66 7.49 -5.25
C TRP A 62 3.35 8.24 -5.57
N CYS A 63 2.53 8.51 -4.54
CA CYS A 63 1.32 9.32 -4.66
C CYS A 63 1.59 10.77 -4.25
N ASN A 64 1.27 11.72 -5.13
CA ASN A 64 1.56 13.14 -4.90
C ASN A 64 0.61 13.80 -3.88
N GLN A 65 -0.58 13.24 -3.67
CA GLN A 65 -1.58 13.84 -2.77
C GLN A 65 -1.39 13.44 -1.30
N CYS A 66 -1.05 12.18 -1.03
CA CYS A 66 -0.85 11.70 0.35
C CYS A 66 0.62 11.45 0.70
N ALA A 67 1.55 11.73 -0.23
CA ALA A 67 2.99 11.51 -0.03
C ALA A 67 3.31 10.11 0.51
N THR A 68 2.75 9.08 -0.12
CA THR A 68 2.92 7.68 0.30
C THR A 68 3.14 6.78 -0.92
N TRP A 69 3.90 5.70 -0.73
CA TRP A 69 4.04 4.61 -1.71
C TRP A 69 2.75 3.79 -1.79
N ARG A 70 2.24 3.58 -3.01
CA ARG A 70 0.94 2.96 -3.29
C ARG A 70 1.05 1.92 -4.38
N THR A 71 0.12 0.97 -4.38
CA THR A 71 0.03 -0.09 -5.40
C THR A 71 -0.25 0.48 -6.78
N THR A 72 -1.13 1.46 -6.86
CA THR A 72 -1.57 2.07 -8.10
C THR A 72 -1.81 3.56 -7.91
N VAL A 73 -1.42 4.32 -8.92
CA VAL A 73 -1.59 5.77 -8.99
C VAL A 73 -2.16 6.09 -10.37
N SER A 74 -3.13 6.99 -10.44
CA SER A 74 -3.72 7.43 -11.71
C SER A 74 -2.69 8.22 -12.51
N GLU A 75 -2.43 7.83 -13.75
CA GLU A 75 -1.50 8.54 -14.65
C GLU A 75 -1.90 10.00 -14.88
N ARG A 76 -3.21 10.26 -15.01
CA ARG A 76 -3.74 11.60 -15.26
C ARG A 76 -3.56 12.57 -14.09
N THR A 77 -3.69 12.08 -12.85
CA THR A 77 -3.76 12.95 -11.65
C THR A 77 -2.58 12.79 -10.71
N GLY A 78 -1.84 11.69 -10.79
CA GLY A 78 -0.81 11.33 -9.80
C GLY A 78 -1.39 10.91 -8.45
N TYR A 79 -2.70 10.62 -8.37
CA TYR A 79 -3.38 10.29 -7.11
C TYR A 79 -3.68 8.80 -6.99
N CYS A 80 -3.56 8.28 -5.77
CA CYS A 80 -3.82 6.87 -5.48
C CYS A 80 -5.30 6.57 -5.24
N ARG A 81 -5.63 5.28 -5.17
CA ARG A 81 -7.01 4.83 -4.94
C ARG A 81 -7.56 5.27 -3.59
N VAL A 82 -6.73 5.31 -2.53
CA VAL A 82 -7.13 5.80 -1.20
C VAL A 82 -7.56 7.26 -1.27
N CYS A 83 -6.78 8.11 -1.92
CA CYS A 83 -7.12 9.53 -2.11
C CYS A 83 -8.41 9.71 -2.90
N ALA A 84 -8.59 8.97 -4.01
CA ALA A 84 -9.82 9.00 -4.77
C ALA A 84 -11.05 8.55 -3.94
N LYS A 85 -10.87 7.59 -3.02
CA LYS A 85 -11.91 7.16 -2.08
C LYS A 85 -12.20 8.22 -1.01
N ARG A 86 -11.19 8.91 -0.48
CA ARG A 86 -11.38 10.03 0.46
C ARG A 86 -12.18 11.15 -0.19
N GLU A 87 -11.87 11.51 -1.42
CA GLU A 87 -12.64 12.50 -2.18
C GLU A 87 -14.08 12.03 -2.44
N MET A 88 -14.26 10.74 -2.81
CA MET A 88 -15.59 10.16 -2.97
C MET A 88 -16.40 10.19 -1.66
N LEU A 89 -15.76 9.95 -0.52
CA LEU A 89 -16.39 10.05 0.80
C LEU A 89 -16.85 11.48 1.07
N ALA A 90 -15.97 12.48 0.91
CA ALA A 90 -16.33 13.89 1.10
C ALA A 90 -17.52 14.32 0.21
N ARG A 91 -17.50 13.95 -1.07
CA ARG A 91 -18.64 14.20 -1.98
C ARG A 91 -19.91 13.47 -1.54
N SER A 92 -19.79 12.27 -0.96
CA SER A 92 -20.94 11.53 -0.45
C SER A 92 -21.54 12.16 0.81
N GLU A 93 -20.70 12.74 1.68
CA GLU A 93 -21.10 13.47 2.88
C GLU A 93 -21.82 14.76 2.50
N GLN A 94 -21.28 15.52 1.55
CA GLN A 94 -21.94 16.70 1.01
C GLN A 94 -23.34 16.37 0.49
N ARG A 95 -23.48 15.34 -0.35
CA ARG A 95 -24.79 14.92 -0.88
C ARG A 95 -25.79 14.50 0.19
N VAL A 96 -25.30 13.97 1.32
CA VAL A 96 -26.16 13.65 2.47
C VAL A 96 -26.56 14.94 3.18
N SER A 97 -25.64 15.88 3.38
CA SER A 97 -25.93 17.21 3.94
C SER A 97 -27.00 17.93 3.14
N ASP A 98 -26.81 18.07 1.82
CA ASP A 98 -27.77 18.73 0.93
C ASP A 98 -29.16 18.08 1.03
N ALA A 99 -29.22 16.74 1.14
CA ALA A 99 -30.48 16.03 1.28
C ALA A 99 -31.15 16.25 2.64
N LEU A 100 -30.38 16.44 3.71
CA LEU A 100 -30.91 16.78 5.04
C LEU A 100 -31.48 18.19 5.09
N GLU A 101 -30.93 19.12 4.30
CA GLU A 101 -31.43 20.49 4.22
C GLU A 101 -32.86 20.56 3.66
N HIS A 102 -33.24 19.62 2.79
CA HIS A 102 -34.59 19.53 2.25
C HIS A 102 -35.61 18.87 3.21
N LEU A 103 -35.16 18.27 4.32
CA LEU A 103 -36.09 17.75 5.33
C LEU A 103 -36.65 18.89 6.18
N SER A 104 -37.89 18.72 6.65
CA SER A 104 -38.48 19.62 7.64
C SER A 104 -37.70 19.58 8.96
N PHE A 105 -37.80 20.64 9.76
CA PHE A 105 -37.10 20.76 11.04
C PHE A 105 -37.31 19.52 11.93
N ASN A 106 -38.56 19.09 12.12
CA ASN A 106 -38.90 17.92 12.93
C ASN A 106 -38.28 16.63 12.38
N GLN A 107 -38.26 16.45 11.06
CA GLN A 107 -37.66 15.28 10.43
C GLN A 107 -36.13 15.30 10.54
N ARG A 108 -35.51 16.48 10.49
CA ARG A 108 -34.06 16.68 10.62
C ARG A 108 -33.58 16.36 12.03
N ILE A 109 -34.32 16.77 13.07
CA ILE A 109 -34.00 16.51 14.48
C ILE A 109 -33.88 15.01 14.76
N VAL A 110 -34.76 14.18 14.19
CA VAL A 110 -34.66 12.71 14.32
C VAL A 110 -33.30 12.20 13.82
N TYR A 111 -32.84 12.67 12.66
CA TYR A 111 -31.54 12.27 12.13
C TYR A 111 -30.35 12.81 12.94
N LEU A 112 -30.47 13.99 13.54
CA LEU A 112 -29.42 14.56 14.40
C LEU A 112 -29.30 13.78 15.71
N ASN A 113 -30.43 13.44 16.34
CA ASN A 113 -30.47 12.66 17.57
C ASN A 113 -30.00 11.22 17.36
N GLU A 114 -30.38 10.60 16.24
CA GLU A 114 -29.93 9.26 15.86
C GLU A 114 -28.46 9.22 15.39
N GLU A 115 -27.81 10.37 15.13
CA GLU A 115 -26.42 10.41 14.66
C GLU A 115 -25.46 9.80 15.70
N ALA A 116 -25.67 10.11 16.98
CA ALA A 116 -24.86 9.59 18.08
C ALA A 116 -25.00 8.07 18.24
N HIS A 117 -26.15 7.50 17.83
CA HIS A 117 -26.43 6.06 17.89
C HIS A 117 -26.09 5.33 16.59
N ARG A 118 -25.44 6.01 15.64
CA ARG A 118 -25.03 5.42 14.37
C ARG A 118 -23.92 4.41 14.59
N GLY A 119 -24.31 3.15 14.80
CA GLY A 119 -23.38 2.03 14.78
C GLY A 119 -22.76 1.88 13.38
N THR A 120 -21.54 2.37 13.20
CA THR A 120 -20.70 1.88 12.11
C THR A 120 -20.41 0.41 12.37
N ARG A 121 -20.57 -0.45 11.36
CA ARG A 121 -20.05 -1.82 11.41
C ARG A 121 -18.60 -1.77 11.90
N GLN A 122 -18.18 -2.76 12.69
CA GLN A 122 -16.81 -2.83 13.15
C GLN A 122 -15.85 -2.68 11.96
N ALA A 123 -14.93 -1.71 12.07
CA ALA A 123 -13.93 -1.50 11.04
C ALA A 123 -13.07 -2.76 10.90
N PRO A 124 -12.60 -3.07 9.69
CA PRO A 124 -11.65 -4.17 9.52
C PRO A 124 -10.43 -3.95 10.42
N SER A 125 -9.84 -5.04 10.92
CA SER A 125 -8.66 -4.95 11.77
C SER A 125 -7.49 -4.33 11.00
N LYS A 126 -6.79 -3.40 11.65
CA LYS A 126 -5.64 -2.73 11.04
C LYS A 126 -4.50 -3.73 10.87
N PRO A 127 -3.90 -3.85 9.67
CA PRO A 127 -2.72 -4.69 9.46
C PRO A 127 -1.59 -4.32 10.42
N VAL A 128 -0.95 -5.34 10.98
CA VAL A 128 0.18 -5.17 11.90
C VAL A 128 1.48 -5.34 11.13
N LYS A 129 2.42 -4.42 11.33
CA LYS A 129 3.75 -4.52 10.72
C LYS A 129 4.50 -5.66 11.39
N GLN A 130 5.00 -6.60 10.60
CA GLN A 130 5.89 -7.63 11.13
C GLN A 130 7.15 -6.96 11.69
N ALA A 131 7.59 -7.40 12.88
CA ALA A 131 8.85 -6.98 13.44
C ALA A 131 9.98 -7.30 12.45
N SER A 132 11.00 -6.44 12.38
CA SER A 132 12.16 -6.69 11.54
C SER A 132 12.95 -7.87 12.11
N THR A 133 12.57 -9.09 11.74
CA THR A 133 13.27 -10.30 12.15
C THR A 133 14.65 -10.38 11.50
N VAL A 134 15.54 -11.18 12.11
CA VAL A 134 16.84 -11.55 11.55
C VAL A 134 16.59 -12.34 10.27
N GLY A 135 16.99 -11.78 9.12
CA GLY A 135 16.76 -12.37 7.81
C GLY A 135 17.34 -11.51 6.69
N SER A 136 17.37 -12.05 5.46
CA SER A 136 17.93 -11.31 4.31
C SER A 136 17.21 -9.99 4.05
N LEU A 137 17.96 -8.95 3.58
CA LEU A 137 17.38 -7.66 3.19
C LEU A 137 16.24 -7.80 2.17
N TYR A 138 16.35 -8.79 1.28
CA TYR A 138 15.27 -9.17 0.35
C TYR A 138 13.96 -9.47 1.06
N ALA A 139 13.99 -10.36 2.06
CA ALA A 139 12.80 -10.77 2.80
C ALA A 139 12.19 -9.59 3.55
N ARG A 140 13.04 -8.75 4.16
CA ARG A 140 12.63 -7.52 4.85
C ARG A 140 11.92 -6.54 3.92
N ARG A 141 12.55 -6.16 2.81
CA ARG A 141 11.95 -5.23 1.83
C ARG A 141 10.66 -5.79 1.21
N LYS A 142 10.63 -7.09 0.93
CA LYS A 142 9.41 -7.76 0.42
C LYS A 142 8.26 -7.71 1.45
N ALA A 143 8.56 -7.95 2.73
CA ALA A 143 7.58 -7.87 3.81
C ALA A 143 7.10 -6.42 4.04
N GLU A 144 7.99 -5.44 3.93
CA GLU A 144 7.64 -4.02 3.98
C GLU A 144 6.70 -3.62 2.85
N GLU A 145 6.99 -4.02 1.60
CA GLU A 145 6.07 -3.78 0.48
C GLU A 145 4.71 -4.45 0.74
N GLN A 146 4.70 -5.71 1.18
CA GLN A 146 3.46 -6.43 1.46
C GLN A 146 2.63 -5.71 2.53
N TYR A 147 3.26 -5.26 3.60
CA TYR A 147 2.61 -4.47 4.64
C TYR A 147 1.98 -3.18 4.09
N GLN A 148 2.68 -2.45 3.21
CA GLN A 148 2.12 -1.26 2.58
C GLN A 148 0.89 -1.57 1.71
N LYS A 149 0.90 -2.69 0.98
CA LYS A 149 -0.26 -3.15 0.21
C LYS A 149 -1.45 -3.49 1.10
N ASP A 150 -1.18 -4.16 2.22
CA ASP A 150 -2.23 -4.56 3.15
C ASP A 150 -2.83 -3.34 3.87
N LEU A 151 -2.00 -2.36 4.25
CA LEU A 151 -2.46 -1.06 4.76
C LEU A 151 -3.35 -0.34 3.75
N GLU A 152 -2.93 -0.27 2.48
CA GLU A 152 -3.73 0.37 1.43
C GLU A 152 -5.09 -0.32 1.26
N ARG A 153 -5.13 -1.66 1.23
CA ARG A 153 -6.38 -2.43 1.15
C ARG A 153 -7.29 -2.15 2.34
N TRP A 154 -6.72 -2.11 3.54
CA TRP A 154 -7.44 -1.80 4.77
C TRP A 154 -8.03 -0.38 4.74
N GLU A 155 -7.25 0.62 4.33
CA GLU A 155 -7.73 2.00 4.20
C GLU A 155 -8.90 2.10 3.21
N ILE A 156 -8.80 1.43 2.04
CA ILE A 156 -9.88 1.39 1.06
C ILE A 156 -11.13 0.74 1.65
N ALA A 157 -10.98 -0.37 2.37
CA ALA A 157 -12.10 -1.08 2.99
C ALA A 157 -12.82 -0.20 4.05
N CYS A 158 -12.05 0.50 4.90
CA CYS A 158 -12.61 1.46 5.86
C CYS A 158 -13.40 2.58 5.15
N LEU A 159 -12.81 3.18 4.11
CA LEU A 159 -13.47 4.25 3.35
C LEU A 159 -14.74 3.73 2.64
N ASP A 160 -14.71 2.52 2.09
CA ASP A 160 -15.87 1.91 1.45
C ASP A 160 -17.01 1.64 2.42
N GLN A 161 -16.72 1.24 3.66
CA GLN A 161 -17.74 1.12 4.69
C GLN A 161 -18.44 2.46 4.96
N LEU A 162 -17.68 3.55 5.09
CA LEU A 162 -18.22 4.90 5.31
C LEU A 162 -19.06 5.38 4.12
N ILE A 163 -18.53 5.23 2.90
CA ILE A 163 -19.23 5.59 1.66
C ILE A 163 -20.54 4.82 1.53
N ASN A 164 -20.55 3.52 1.83
CA ASN A 164 -21.75 2.69 1.73
C ASN A 164 -22.78 3.03 2.82
N ALA A 165 -22.34 3.43 4.02
CA ALA A 165 -23.22 3.96 5.04
C ALA A 165 -23.89 5.27 4.56
N ASN A 166 -23.12 6.18 3.96
CA ASN A 166 -23.66 7.43 3.40
C ASN A 166 -24.63 7.18 2.23
N LYS A 167 -24.34 6.22 1.34
CA LYS A 167 -25.28 5.79 0.29
C LYS A 167 -26.61 5.30 0.87
N THR A 168 -26.55 4.49 1.94
CA THR A 168 -27.74 3.95 2.61
C THR A 168 -28.54 5.07 3.27
N ARG A 169 -27.86 6.02 3.92
CA ARG A 169 -28.50 7.20 4.52
C ARG A 169 -29.18 8.07 3.47
N LEU A 170 -28.48 8.42 2.41
CA LEU A 170 -29.02 9.20 1.29
C LEU A 170 -30.25 8.51 0.69
N LYS A 171 -30.23 7.19 0.55
CA LYS A 171 -31.40 6.40 0.11
C LYS A 171 -32.59 6.58 1.06
N ARG A 172 -32.39 6.48 2.38
CA ARG A 172 -33.46 6.63 3.39
C ARG A 172 -34.06 8.04 3.39
N ILE A 173 -33.21 9.07 3.32
CA ILE A 173 -33.65 10.47 3.26
C ILE A 173 -34.50 10.70 1.99
N ARG A 174 -34.02 10.25 0.83
CA ARG A 174 -34.76 10.35 -0.44
C ARG A 174 -36.07 9.57 -0.44
N GLN A 175 -36.16 8.46 0.29
CA GLN A 175 -37.41 7.73 0.47
C GLN A 175 -38.43 8.55 1.27
N LYS A 176 -37.99 9.25 2.33
CA LYS A 176 -38.86 10.17 3.10
C LYS A 176 -39.31 11.37 2.27
N LEU A 177 -38.41 11.94 1.45
CA LEU A 177 -38.71 13.07 0.56
C LEU A 177 -39.53 12.68 -0.69
N GLY A 178 -39.78 11.39 -0.94
CA GLY A 178 -40.43 10.92 -2.17
C GLY A 178 -39.59 11.08 -3.46
N THR A 179 -38.36 11.60 -3.37
CA THR A 179 -37.48 11.87 -4.52
C THR A 179 -36.58 10.69 -4.90
N ASN A 180 -36.86 9.48 -4.40
CA ASN A 180 -36.03 8.32 -4.70
C ASN A 180 -36.15 7.90 -6.19
N PRO A 181 -35.07 8.01 -6.98
CA PRO A 181 -35.13 7.75 -8.42
C PRO A 181 -35.55 6.32 -8.77
N ARG A 182 -35.30 5.34 -7.88
CA ARG A 182 -35.67 3.93 -8.10
C ARG A 182 -37.16 3.62 -7.95
N LYS A 183 -37.98 4.57 -7.44
CA LYS A 183 -39.44 4.40 -7.35
C LYS A 183 -40.19 4.93 -8.58
N LYS A 184 -39.57 5.81 -9.39
CA LYS A 184 -40.19 6.38 -10.60
C LYS A 184 -40.14 5.47 -11.83
N SER A 185 -39.51 4.30 -11.72
CA SER A 185 -39.32 3.35 -12.84
C SER A 185 -40.26 2.13 -12.76
N LYS A 186 -41.43 2.27 -12.13
CA LYS A 186 -42.49 1.26 -12.09
C LYS A 186 -43.82 1.90 -12.41
#